data_AF-A0A532AFX3-F1
#
_entry.id   AF-A0A532AFX3-F1
#
_cell.length_a   1.000
_cell.length_b   1.000
_cell.length_c   1.000
_cell.angle_alpha   90.00
_cell.angle_beta   90.00
_cell.angle_gamma   90.00
#
_symmetry.space_group_name_H-M   'P 1'
#
loop_
_entity.id
_entity.type
_entity.pdbx_description
1 polymer ?
#
loop_
_entity_poly.entity_id
_entity_poly.type
_entity_poly.pdbx_seq_one_letter_code
_entity_poly.pdbx_strand_id
1 'polypeptide(L)' 'LVKKGDRIGVAWGRTIYTIADIMSYADLQDVTVVQLCGNLGAPYSYRPDQCTMEIARRLNAKGLNFYAPLVLTTE' A
#
# COMPACT_ATOMS: atom_id res chain seq x y z
N LEU A 1 -13.18 -10.96 -2.46
CA LEU A 1 -12.27 -11.49 -3.50
C LEU A 1 -11.84 -10.31 -4.37
N VAL A 2 -10.54 -10.10 -4.55
CA VAL A 2 -10.03 -9.11 -5.51
C VAL A 2 -10.20 -9.66 -6.92
N LYS A 3 -10.64 -8.83 -7.85
CA LYS A 3 -10.86 -9.17 -9.26
C LYS A 3 -9.96 -8.33 -10.17
N LYS A 4 -9.83 -8.77 -11.42
CA LYS A 4 -9.15 -8.00 -12.46
C LYS A 4 -9.80 -6.62 -12.61
N GLY A 5 -8.98 -5.58 -12.72
CA GLY A 5 -9.45 -4.19 -12.83
C GLY A 5 -9.78 -3.49 -11.50
N ASP A 6 -9.68 -4.18 -10.35
CA ASP A 6 -9.99 -3.57 -9.06
C ASP A 6 -8.97 -2.50 -8.65
N ARG A 7 -9.46 -1.48 -7.91
CA ARG A 7 -8.64 -0.51 -7.19
C ARG A 7 -8.72 -0.78 -5.70
N ILE A 8 -7.58 -1.11 -5.09
CA ILE A 8 -7.48 -1.51 -3.68
C ILE A 8 -6.86 -0.37 -2.90
N GLY A 9 -7.61 0.20 -1.96
CA GLY A 9 -7.07 1.14 -0.98
C GLY A 9 -6.32 0.41 0.13
N VAL A 10 -5.09 0.82 0.40
CA VAL A 10 -4.27 0.27 1.49
C VAL A 10 -3.80 1.41 2.40
N ALA A 11 -4.06 1.26 3.70
CA ALA A 11 -3.42 2.04 4.74
C ALA A 11 -2.00 1.49 5.02
N TRP A 12 -1.48 1.64 6.23
CA TRP A 12 -0.15 1.16 6.58
C TRP A 12 -0.03 0.91 8.08
N GLY A 13 1.03 0.21 8.49
CA GLY A 13 1.22 -0.23 9.87
C GLY A 13 1.73 -1.67 9.96
N ARG A 14 2.14 -2.08 11.15
CA ARG A 14 2.68 -3.42 11.44
C ARG A 14 1.82 -4.55 10.86
N THR A 15 0.52 -4.51 11.12
CA THR A 15 -0.42 -5.55 10.67
C THR A 15 -0.50 -5.62 9.15
N ILE A 16 -0.58 -4.48 8.48
CA ILE A 16 -0.64 -4.43 7.00
C ILE A 16 0.67 -4.96 6.40
N TYR A 17 1.80 -4.60 6.98
CA TYR A 17 3.10 -5.11 6.56
C TYR A 17 3.18 -6.64 6.72
N THR A 18 2.77 -7.19 7.87
CA THR A 18 2.74 -8.64 8.08
C THR A 18 1.83 -9.33 7.07
N ILE A 19 0.66 -8.77 6.75
CA ILE A 19 -0.23 -9.30 5.72
C ILE A 19 0.48 -9.33 4.36
N ALA A 20 1.13 -8.23 3.97
CA ALA A 20 1.86 -8.13 2.72
C ALA A 20 3.00 -9.17 2.63
N ASP A 21 3.68 -9.42 3.74
CA ASP A 21 4.79 -10.37 3.84
C ASP A 21 4.35 -11.84 3.68
N ILE A 22 3.18 -12.21 4.23
CA ILE A 22 2.65 -13.58 4.14
C ILE A 22 1.70 -13.81 2.96
N MET A 23 1.34 -12.76 2.21
CA MET A 23 0.41 -12.87 1.08
C MET A 23 0.97 -13.78 -0.02
N SER A 24 0.14 -14.72 -0.52
CA SER A 24 0.50 -15.49 -1.70
C SER A 24 0.61 -14.59 -2.94
N TYR A 25 1.45 -14.99 -3.88
CA TYR A 25 1.45 -14.37 -5.21
C TYR A 25 0.17 -14.68 -5.96
N ALA A 26 -0.40 -13.66 -6.59
CA ALA A 26 -1.52 -13.77 -7.50
C ALA A 26 -1.25 -12.90 -8.73
N ASP A 27 -1.51 -13.42 -9.92
CA ASP A 27 -1.40 -12.63 -11.15
C ASP A 27 -2.76 -11.97 -11.46
N LEU A 28 -2.97 -10.77 -10.91
CA LEU A 28 -4.21 -10.02 -11.10
C LEU A 28 -3.98 -8.87 -12.10
N GLN A 29 -4.30 -9.14 -13.36
CA GLN A 29 -4.23 -8.15 -14.43
C GLN A 29 -5.09 -6.92 -14.12
N ASP A 30 -4.55 -5.75 -14.46
CA ASP A 30 -5.18 -4.44 -14.34
C ASP A 30 -5.59 -4.02 -12.92
N VAL A 31 -5.07 -4.66 -11.88
CA VAL A 31 -5.28 -4.22 -10.50
C VAL A 31 -4.37 -3.03 -10.16
N THR A 32 -4.89 -2.09 -9.37
CA THR A 32 -4.12 -0.96 -8.83
C THR A 32 -4.26 -0.91 -7.32
N VAL A 33 -3.14 -0.86 -6.61
CA VAL A 33 -3.05 -0.69 -5.16
C VAL A 33 -2.71 0.77 -4.86
N VAL A 34 -3.52 1.43 -4.03
CA VAL A 34 -3.44 2.87 -3.77
C VAL A 34 -3.25 3.12 -2.28
N GLN A 35 -2.25 3.92 -1.92
CA GLN A 35 -2.04 4.38 -0.55
C GLN A 35 -3.16 5.34 -0.12
N LEU A 36 -3.83 5.06 1.01
CA LEU A 36 -4.98 5.84 1.48
C LEU A 36 -4.63 7.08 2.29
N CYS A 37 -3.49 7.07 2.98
CA CYS A 37 -3.15 8.10 3.97
C CYS A 37 -1.68 8.49 3.85
N GLY A 38 -1.37 9.76 4.10
CA GLY A 38 -0.01 10.29 4.05
C GLY A 38 0.94 9.65 5.07
N ASN A 39 2.22 10.00 4.98
CA ASN A 39 3.27 9.44 5.83
C ASN A 39 3.47 10.27 7.11
N LEU A 40 3.70 9.62 8.25
CA LEU A 40 4.09 10.28 9.51
C LEU A 40 5.61 10.50 9.65
N GLY A 41 6.41 10.05 8.68
CA GLY A 41 7.87 10.23 8.68
C GLY A 41 8.59 9.38 9.73
N ALA A 42 7.92 8.41 10.34
CA ALA A 42 8.50 7.60 11.40
C ALA A 42 9.44 6.51 10.83
N PRO A 43 10.55 6.18 11.52
CA PRO A 43 11.60 5.27 11.04
C PRO A 43 11.20 3.79 11.19
N TYR A 44 9.96 3.45 10.89
CA TYR A 44 9.45 2.10 11.03
C TYR A 44 9.76 1.23 9.81
N SER A 45 9.85 -0.08 10.01
CA SER A 45 9.97 -1.07 8.93
C SER A 45 8.70 -1.17 8.06
N TYR A 46 7.57 -0.66 8.54
CA TYR A 46 6.25 -0.73 7.90
C TYR A 46 5.82 0.61 7.28
N ARG A 47 6.73 1.24 6.52
CA ARG A 47 6.43 2.52 5.87
C ARG A 47 5.24 2.39 4.91
N PRO A 48 4.47 3.49 4.70
CA PRO A 48 3.32 3.48 3.80
C PRO A 48 3.63 2.95 2.40
N ASP A 49 4.71 3.45 1.80
CA ASP A 49 5.17 3.06 0.48
C ASP A 49 5.57 1.59 0.42
N GLN A 50 6.23 1.08 1.47
CA GLN A 50 6.61 -0.32 1.55
C GLN A 50 5.37 -1.24 1.59
N CYS A 51 4.35 -0.88 2.38
CA CYS A 51 3.10 -1.65 2.45
C CYS A 51 2.37 -1.68 1.10
N THR A 52 2.20 -0.51 0.46
CA THR A 52 1.53 -0.41 -0.84
C THR A 52 2.29 -1.17 -1.92
N MET A 53 3.62 -1.03 -1.97
CA MET A 53 4.45 -1.65 -2.99
C MET A 53 4.59 -3.16 -2.81
N GLU A 54 4.69 -3.67 -1.57
CA GLU A 54 4.77 -5.12 -1.34
C GLU A 54 3.45 -5.80 -1.71
N ILE A 55 2.30 -5.21 -1.35
CA ILE A 55 0.99 -5.74 -1.77
C ILE A 55 0.85 -5.69 -3.29
N ALA A 56 1.23 -4.58 -3.93
CA ALA A 56 1.20 -4.47 -5.39
C ALA A 56 2.06 -5.55 -6.05
N ARG A 57 3.26 -5.79 -5.52
CA ARG A 57 4.18 -6.82 -6.00
C ARG A 57 3.60 -8.23 -5.86
N ARG A 58 2.97 -8.55 -4.72
CA ARG A 58 2.32 -9.85 -4.50
C ARG A 58 1.13 -10.08 -5.44
N LEU A 59 0.44 -9.02 -5.86
CA LEU A 59 -0.72 -9.10 -6.75
C LEU A 59 -0.41 -8.90 -8.24
N ASN A 60 0.86 -8.73 -8.61
CA ASN A 60 1.28 -8.30 -9.95
C ASN A 60 0.53 -7.04 -10.44
N ALA A 61 0.31 -6.11 -9.51
CA ALA A 61 -0.53 -4.93 -9.68
C ALA A 61 0.31 -3.64 -9.78
N LYS A 62 -0.33 -2.54 -10.21
CA LYS A 62 0.28 -1.20 -10.18
C LYS A 62 0.20 -0.64 -8.76
N GLY A 63 1.33 -0.13 -8.23
CA GLY A 63 1.35 0.59 -6.95
C GLY A 63 1.28 2.11 -7.14
N LEU A 64 0.38 2.77 -6.43
CA LEU A 64 0.25 4.24 -6.40
C LEU A 64 0.45 4.73 -4.96
N ASN A 65 1.60 5.35 -4.72
CA ASN A 65 1.92 5.96 -3.45
C ASN A 65 1.37 7.40 -3.37
N PHE A 66 1.04 7.82 -2.15
CA PHE A 66 0.62 9.18 -1.87
C PHE A 66 1.77 9.94 -1.21
N TYR A 67 2.45 10.77 -2.01
CA TYR A 67 3.62 11.54 -1.59
C TYR A 67 3.24 12.84 -0.89
N ALA A 68 2.59 12.70 0.27
CA ALA A 68 2.25 13.82 1.15
C ALA A 68 2.37 13.37 2.63
N PRO A 69 2.63 14.29 3.57
CA PRO A 69 2.59 13.98 4.98
C PRO A 69 1.15 13.69 5.43
N LEU A 70 1.00 12.92 6.51
CA LEU A 70 -0.32 12.64 7.09
C LEU A 70 -0.96 13.88 7.73
N VAL A 71 -0.12 14.72 8.33
CA VAL A 71 -0.52 15.93 9.05
C VAL A 71 0.21 17.11 8.45
N LEU A 72 -0.53 18.19 8.22
CA LEU A 72 -0.02 19.48 7.74
C LEU A 72 -0.32 20.54 8.79
N THR A 73 0.56 21.52 8.90
CA THR A 73 0.27 22.77 9.62
C THR A 73 -0.42 23.73 8.66
N THR A 74 -1.30 24.59 9.18
CA THR A 74 -1.77 25.77 8.46
C THR A 74 -0.87 26.96 8.84
N GLU A 75 -0.77 27.96 7.96
CA GLU A 75 -0.34 29.29 8.37
C GLU A 75 -1.37 29.95 9.29
#